data_AF-A0A242LLB1-F1
#
_entry.id   AF-A0A242LLB1-F1
#
_cell.length_a   1.000
_cell.length_b   1.000
_cell.length_c   1.000
_cell.angle_alpha   90.00
_cell.angle_beta   90.00
_cell.angle_gamma   90.00
#
_symmetry.space_group_name_H-M   'P 1'
#
loop_
_entity.id
_entity.type
_entity.pdbx_description
1 polymer ?
#
loop_
_entity_poly.entity_id
_entity_poly.type
_entity_poly.pdbx_seq_one_letter_code
_entity_poly.pdbx_strand_id
1 'polypeptide(L)'
;MENEDFGPLKPISNTSSIRATQNVLIDYIILSFVQADMPSIANYFFYYLLDNFELLDSHMHGFQKMYTNGKIFVHYENKGNKAVVLVEIRACGCRFLEQQVEHSWFSFFKQVSEIGGTISLEQVNIKRIDIAIDSFSKEALTPARALDYIKRQLVTSRFQTGRIIHEFRIKTTAVTGESFYFGKRTSDLSVVIYDKKLEMKSETEWFRTEIRFRNSWAKKFVDAMLDQSKDFVLFVAEVLETNIQFLSSYHKRSELRRRPLANWYQTYLSYIRQQRLHGLG
;
A
#
# COMPACT_ATOMS: atom_id res chain seq x y z
N MET A 1 23.46 15.34 -18.65
CA MET A 1 24.45 14.29 -18.33
C MET A 1 24.50 14.25 -16.82
N GLU A 2 24.02 13.25 -16.09
CA GLU A 2 23.44 11.94 -16.40
C GLU A 2 22.21 11.76 -15.49
N ASN A 3 21.18 11.09 -16.00
CA ASN A 3 20.03 10.69 -15.19
C ASN A 3 20.49 9.50 -14.32
N GLU A 4 20.63 9.70 -13.01
CA GLU A 4 20.73 8.58 -12.08
C GLU A 4 19.37 7.90 -11.96
N ASP A 5 19.21 6.83 -12.72
CA ASP A 5 18.08 5.93 -12.71
C ASP A 5 18.10 5.12 -11.40
N PHE A 6 17.24 5.50 -10.45
CA PHE A 6 17.02 4.74 -9.21
C PHE A 6 16.29 3.43 -9.54
N GLY A 7 17.05 2.44 -10.01
CA GLY A 7 16.58 1.07 -10.18
C GLY A 7 16.21 0.41 -8.84
N PRO A 8 15.31 -0.59 -8.85
CA PRO A 8 14.98 -1.34 -7.64
C PRO A 8 16.21 -2.05 -7.07
N LEU A 9 16.26 -2.15 -5.73
CA LEU A 9 17.25 -2.94 -5.00
C LEU A 9 17.32 -4.36 -5.58
N LYS A 10 18.42 -4.68 -6.26
CA LYS A 10 18.68 -6.03 -6.77
C LYS A 10 19.01 -6.97 -5.60
N PRO A 11 18.40 -8.16 -5.50
CA PRO A 11 18.90 -9.21 -4.63
C PRO A 11 20.25 -9.71 -5.14
N ILE A 12 21.25 -9.74 -4.27
CA ILE A 12 22.57 -10.32 -4.57
C ILE A 12 22.45 -11.85 -4.42
N SER A 13 22.76 -12.53 -5.53
CA SER A 13 23.06 -13.94 -5.80
C SER A 13 22.72 -15.06 -4.80
N ASN A 14 22.17 -16.12 -5.41
CA ASN A 14 22.21 -17.57 -5.14
C ASN A 14 23.30 -18.14 -4.20
N THR A 15 23.19 -17.86 -2.91
CA THR A 15 23.48 -18.81 -1.84
C THR A 15 22.76 -18.32 -0.59
N SER A 16 22.13 -19.22 0.14
CA SER A 16 21.45 -18.95 1.41
C SER A 16 22.22 -17.96 2.30
N SER A 17 21.53 -16.94 2.79
CA SER A 17 21.94 -15.93 3.79
C SER A 17 22.46 -14.56 3.29
N ILE A 18 21.59 -13.78 2.65
CA ILE A 18 21.47 -12.35 2.98
C ILE A 18 20.00 -12.06 3.26
N ARG A 19 19.72 -11.56 4.47
CA ARG A 19 18.41 -11.10 4.92
C ARG A 19 17.92 -9.98 3.98
N ALA A 20 17.24 -10.32 2.88
CA ALA A 20 16.28 -9.38 2.32
C ALA A 20 15.27 -9.15 3.44
N THR A 21 15.32 -7.98 4.07
CA THR A 21 14.45 -7.63 5.19
C THR A 21 13.01 -7.80 4.72
N GLN A 22 12.36 -8.82 5.24
CA GLN A 22 10.97 -9.15 4.92
C GLN A 22 10.11 -8.08 5.57
N ASN A 23 9.83 -7.03 4.81
CA ASN A 23 9.13 -5.88 5.33
C ASN A 23 7.78 -5.68 4.63
N VAL A 24 6.79 -5.31 5.42
CA VAL A 24 5.61 -4.62 4.93
C VAL A 24 6.03 -3.18 4.63
N LEU A 25 5.61 -2.66 3.48
CA LEU A 25 5.93 -1.30 3.04
C LEU A 25 4.67 -0.45 3.04
N ILE A 26 4.77 0.82 3.44
CA ILE A 26 3.78 1.81 3.02
C ILE A 26 4.08 2.18 1.57
N ASP A 27 3.06 2.14 0.73
CA ASP A 27 3.19 2.25 -0.73
C ASP A 27 2.34 3.39 -1.32
N TYR A 28 1.42 3.98 -0.54
CA TYR A 28 0.64 5.13 -0.97
C TYR A 28 -0.06 5.81 0.21
N ILE A 29 -0.14 7.14 0.21
CA ILE A 29 -0.89 7.93 1.19
C ILE A 29 -1.65 9.06 0.48
N ILE A 30 -2.92 9.27 0.85
CA ILE A 30 -3.64 10.53 0.61
C ILE A 30 -4.27 11.00 1.92
N LEU A 31 -3.95 12.23 2.29
CA LEU A 31 -4.57 12.97 3.39
C LEU A 31 -5.22 14.23 2.83
N SER A 32 -6.30 14.70 3.47
CA SER A 32 -6.82 16.04 3.19
C SER A 32 -7.16 16.79 4.46
N PHE A 33 -6.81 18.07 4.49
CA PHE A 33 -6.97 18.99 5.60
C PHE A 33 -7.97 20.07 5.18
N VAL A 34 -9.11 20.15 5.87
CA VAL A 34 -10.22 21.04 5.54
C VAL A 34 -10.12 22.32 6.38
N GLN A 35 -10.33 23.47 5.75
CA GLN A 35 -10.07 24.81 6.30
C GLN A 35 -8.63 24.99 6.76
N ALA A 36 -7.68 24.56 5.92
CA ALA A 36 -6.25 24.73 6.15
C ALA A 36 -5.60 25.41 4.94
N ASP A 37 -4.47 26.08 5.16
CA ASP A 37 -3.64 26.65 4.11
C ASP A 37 -2.40 25.78 3.80
N MET A 38 -1.93 25.86 2.56
CA MET A 38 -0.82 25.03 2.08
C MET A 38 0.49 25.26 2.85
N PRO A 39 0.96 26.51 3.07
CA PRO A 39 2.19 26.75 3.81
C PRO A 39 2.20 26.13 5.21
N SER A 40 1.11 26.25 5.97
CA SER A 40 1.00 25.65 7.30
C SER A 40 1.15 24.13 7.26
N ILE A 41 0.45 23.46 6.34
CA ILE A 41 0.52 21.99 6.19
C ILE A 41 1.90 21.54 5.71
N ALA A 42 2.49 22.23 4.72
CA ALA A 42 3.80 21.89 4.19
C ALA A 42 4.91 22.04 5.24
N ASN A 43 4.92 23.16 5.98
CA ASN A 43 5.85 23.37 7.09
C ASN A 43 5.70 22.30 8.16
N TYR A 44 4.47 21.97 8.57
CA TYR A 44 4.26 21.05 9.69
C TYR A 44 4.80 19.64 9.42
N PHE A 45 4.60 19.09 8.22
CA PHE A 45 5.04 17.74 7.89
C PHE A 45 6.42 17.67 7.25
N PHE A 46 6.83 18.71 6.53
CA PHE A 46 7.94 18.62 5.58
C PHE A 46 8.93 19.79 5.68
N TYR A 47 8.97 20.54 6.80
CA TYR A 47 9.88 21.70 6.96
C TYR A 47 11.34 21.40 6.56
N TYR A 48 11.83 20.18 6.83
CA TYR A 48 13.19 19.73 6.53
C TYR A 48 13.44 19.42 5.04
N LEU A 49 12.43 19.56 4.17
CA LEU A 49 12.49 19.24 2.74
C LEU A 49 12.11 20.43 1.84
N LEU A 50 11.61 21.53 2.39
CA LEU A 50 10.93 22.57 1.60
C LEU A 50 11.83 23.33 0.64
N ASP A 51 13.14 23.36 0.89
CA ASP A 51 14.12 23.98 -0.02
C ASP A 51 14.10 23.36 -1.42
N ASN A 52 13.63 22.10 -1.54
CA ASN A 52 13.53 21.38 -2.81
C ASN A 52 12.11 21.37 -3.39
N PHE A 53 11.17 22.12 -2.81
CA PHE A 53 9.81 22.20 -3.32
C PHE A 53 9.62 23.40 -4.24
N GLU A 54 8.86 23.18 -5.31
CA GLU A 54 8.46 24.18 -6.29
C GLU A 54 6.94 24.29 -6.39
N LEU A 55 6.47 25.48 -6.76
CA LEU A 55 5.06 25.77 -7.01
C LEU A 55 4.74 25.51 -8.48
N LEU A 56 3.77 24.63 -8.73
CA LEU A 56 3.32 24.24 -10.05
C LEU A 56 1.80 24.32 -10.14
N ASP A 57 1.29 24.47 -11.37
CA ASP A 57 -0.12 24.27 -11.65
C ASP A 57 -0.50 22.79 -11.46
N SER A 58 -1.72 22.56 -11.01
CA SER A 58 -2.29 21.23 -10.86
C SER A 58 -3.67 21.19 -11.47
N HIS A 59 -4.03 20.05 -12.06
CA HIS A 59 -5.41 19.73 -12.44
C HIS A 59 -5.83 18.36 -11.90
N MET A 60 -5.02 17.82 -10.97
CA MET A 60 -5.28 16.54 -10.33
C MET A 60 -6.25 16.72 -9.17
N HIS A 61 -7.13 15.74 -8.97
CA HIS A 61 -8.08 15.68 -7.84
C HIS A 61 -9.00 16.91 -7.67
N GLY A 62 -9.11 17.77 -8.69
CA GLY A 62 -9.94 18.99 -8.64
C GLY A 62 -9.27 20.22 -8.02
N PHE A 63 -7.96 20.19 -7.83
CA PHE A 63 -7.14 21.30 -7.33
C PHE A 63 -6.50 22.06 -8.50
N GLN A 64 -6.21 23.36 -8.29
CA GLN A 64 -5.62 24.23 -9.32
C GLN A 64 -4.11 24.39 -9.18
N LYS A 65 -3.57 24.21 -7.98
CA LYS A 65 -2.13 24.37 -7.70
C LYS A 65 -1.57 23.23 -6.87
N MET A 66 -0.25 23.11 -6.89
CA MET A 66 0.49 22.10 -6.16
C MET A 66 1.86 22.63 -5.75
N TYR A 67 2.26 22.30 -4.53
CA TYR A 67 3.63 22.50 -4.04
C TYR A 67 4.29 21.13 -3.91
N THR A 68 5.43 20.91 -4.58
CA THR A 68 6.00 19.56 -4.74
C THR A 68 7.50 19.58 -4.94
N ASN A 69 8.18 18.51 -4.54
CA ASN A 69 9.56 18.19 -4.94
C ASN A 69 9.63 17.02 -5.95
N GLY A 70 8.52 16.73 -6.65
CA GLY A 70 8.37 15.58 -7.54
C GLY A 70 8.17 14.22 -6.85
N LYS A 71 8.26 14.15 -5.51
CA LYS A 71 8.05 12.94 -4.72
C LYS A 71 6.84 13.05 -3.79
N ILE A 72 6.64 14.22 -3.20
CA ILE A 72 5.53 14.58 -2.32
C ILE A 72 4.72 15.65 -3.03
N PHE A 73 3.40 15.52 -3.04
CA PHE A 73 2.51 16.42 -3.77
C PHE A 73 1.50 17.05 -2.81
N VAL A 74 1.62 18.36 -2.59
CA VAL A 74 0.71 19.13 -1.73
C VAL A 74 -0.20 19.97 -2.61
N HIS A 75 -1.38 19.46 -2.92
CA HIS A 75 -2.38 20.12 -3.76
C HIS A 75 -3.21 21.12 -2.95
N TYR A 76 -3.51 22.27 -3.53
CA TYR A 76 -4.29 23.34 -2.90
C TYR A 76 -5.04 24.17 -3.95
N GLU A 77 -5.83 25.16 -3.51
CA GLU A 77 -6.77 25.91 -4.36
C GLU A 77 -7.79 24.97 -5.05
N ASN A 78 -8.58 24.26 -4.24
CA ASN A 78 -9.70 23.48 -4.73
C ASN A 78 -10.87 24.37 -5.17
N LYS A 79 -11.70 23.88 -6.10
CA LYS A 79 -12.91 24.57 -6.59
C LYS A 79 -14.07 24.65 -5.58
N GLY A 80 -13.91 24.13 -4.36
CA GLY A 80 -14.98 24.04 -3.38
C GLY A 80 -15.07 25.26 -2.47
N ASN A 81 -16.15 25.35 -1.69
CA ASN A 81 -16.42 26.50 -0.80
C ASN A 81 -15.52 26.54 0.45
N LYS A 82 -14.83 25.45 0.77
CA LYS A 82 -13.87 25.37 1.87
C LYS A 82 -12.49 25.22 1.29
N ALA A 83 -11.51 25.94 1.84
CA ALA A 83 -10.11 25.71 1.51
C ALA A 83 -9.71 24.30 1.94
N VAL A 84 -9.13 23.52 1.04
CA VAL A 84 -8.63 22.18 1.33
C VAL A 84 -7.19 22.10 0.86
N VAL A 85 -6.35 21.48 1.68
CA VAL A 85 -5.02 21.02 1.28
C VAL A 85 -5.05 19.50 1.19
N LEU A 86 -4.62 18.94 0.07
CA LEU A 86 -4.52 17.49 -0.13
C LEU A 86 -3.06 17.10 -0.29
N VAL A 87 -2.59 16.23 0.60
CA VAL A 87 -1.24 15.67 0.54
C VAL A 87 -1.33 14.28 -0.08
N GLU A 88 -0.66 14.08 -1.21
CA GLU A 88 -0.48 12.79 -1.86
C GLU A 88 1.00 12.38 -1.81
N ILE A 89 1.26 11.19 -1.30
CA ILE A 89 2.58 10.56 -1.28
C ILE A 89 2.43 9.21 -1.98
N ARG A 90 3.08 9.05 -3.14
CA ARG A 90 3.05 7.82 -3.94
C ARG A 90 4.14 6.86 -3.47
N ALA A 91 4.18 5.63 -4.00
CA ALA A 91 5.17 4.63 -3.64
C ALA A 91 6.62 5.16 -3.64
N CYS A 92 7.03 5.87 -4.70
CA CYS A 92 8.36 6.49 -4.77
C CYS A 92 8.56 7.61 -3.73
N GLY A 93 7.51 8.35 -3.39
CA GLY A 93 7.53 9.35 -2.32
C GLY A 93 7.62 8.72 -0.94
N CYS A 94 6.95 7.59 -0.71
CA CYS A 94 7.11 6.80 0.49
C CYS A 94 8.56 6.37 0.63
N ARG A 95 9.14 5.73 -0.39
CA ARG A 95 10.57 5.34 -0.40
C ARG A 95 11.51 6.51 -0.13
N PHE A 96 11.23 7.67 -0.74
CA PHE A 96 12.02 8.88 -0.55
C PHE A 96 11.98 9.39 0.90
N LEU A 97 10.81 9.38 1.54
CA LEU A 97 10.64 9.85 2.92
C LEU A 97 11.41 8.99 3.92
N GLU A 98 11.35 7.67 3.82
CA GLU A 98 12.07 6.79 4.75
C GLU A 98 13.57 6.65 4.47
N GLN A 99 14.11 7.44 3.52
CA GLN A 99 15.54 7.74 3.44
C GLN A 99 15.93 8.99 4.24
N GLN A 100 14.98 9.79 4.71
CA GLN A 100 15.24 11.00 5.47
C GLN A 100 15.44 10.66 6.96
N VAL A 101 16.43 11.28 7.59
CA VAL A 101 16.80 10.99 9.00
C VAL A 101 15.70 11.44 9.97
N GLU A 102 15.00 12.50 9.61
CA GLU A 102 13.91 13.12 10.37
C GLU A 102 12.60 12.34 10.29
N HIS A 103 12.54 11.30 9.45
CA HIS A 103 11.31 10.59 9.14
C HIS A 103 11.22 9.22 9.83
N SER A 104 10.08 8.99 10.46
CA SER A 104 9.56 7.65 10.71
C SER A 104 8.05 7.65 10.49
N TRP A 105 7.50 6.51 10.07
CA TRP A 105 6.05 6.40 9.89
C TRP A 105 5.29 6.59 11.18
N PHE A 106 5.80 6.08 12.31
CA PHE A 106 5.16 6.31 13.60
C PHE A 106 5.03 7.81 13.91
N SER A 107 6.13 8.57 13.78
CA SER A 107 6.13 10.02 14.01
C SER A 107 5.22 10.76 13.02
N PHE A 108 5.26 10.38 11.74
CA PHE A 108 4.41 10.97 10.71
C PHE A 108 2.92 10.79 11.01
N PHE A 109 2.47 9.57 11.33
CA PHE A 109 1.06 9.33 11.61
C PHE A 109 0.61 9.82 12.99
N LYS A 110 1.54 9.94 13.94
CA LYS A 110 1.30 10.66 15.20
C LYS A 110 1.04 12.15 14.93
N GLN A 111 1.88 12.80 14.12
CA GLN A 111 1.64 14.18 13.67
C GLN A 111 0.28 14.32 12.96
N VAL A 112 -0.09 13.38 12.08
CA VAL A 112 -1.42 13.38 11.43
C VAL A 112 -2.56 13.35 12.45
N SER A 113 -2.40 12.63 13.56
CA SER A 113 -3.43 12.49 14.59
C SER A 113 -3.49 13.71 15.54
N GLU A 114 -2.38 14.42 15.72
CA GLU A 114 -2.23 15.51 16.69
C GLU A 114 -2.30 16.91 16.06
N ILE A 115 -2.25 17.02 14.73
CA ILE A 115 -2.17 18.29 13.98
C ILE A 115 -3.24 19.33 14.36
N GLY A 116 -4.45 18.91 14.74
CA GLY A 116 -5.53 19.82 15.14
C GLY A 116 -5.22 20.63 16.42
N GLY A 117 -4.23 20.21 17.21
CA GLY A 117 -3.71 20.98 18.35
C GLY A 117 -2.65 22.03 17.98
N THR A 118 -2.13 22.00 16.75
CA THR A 118 -1.06 22.89 16.27
C THR A 118 -1.52 23.80 15.14
N ILE A 119 -2.36 23.31 14.23
CA ILE A 119 -2.87 24.03 13.08
C ILE A 119 -4.38 24.16 13.21
N SER A 120 -4.89 25.39 13.07
CA SER A 120 -6.34 25.62 12.99
C SER A 120 -6.87 25.02 11.70
N LEU A 121 -7.74 24.02 11.82
CA LEU A 121 -8.39 23.33 10.71
C LEU A 121 -9.71 22.75 11.20
N GLU A 122 -10.65 22.52 10.29
CA GLU A 122 -11.96 21.94 10.61
C GLU A 122 -11.88 20.41 10.71
N GLN A 123 -11.15 19.77 9.80
CA GLN A 123 -11.11 18.32 9.72
C GLN A 123 -9.85 17.79 9.04
N VAL A 124 -9.29 16.72 9.60
CA VAL A 124 -8.32 15.84 8.92
C VAL A 124 -9.04 14.62 8.39
N ASN A 125 -8.82 14.29 7.12
CA ASN A 125 -9.33 13.08 6.51
C ASN A 125 -8.17 12.20 6.01
N ILE A 126 -8.06 11.00 6.58
CA ILE A 126 -7.15 9.96 6.07
C ILE A 126 -7.87 9.26 4.92
N LYS A 127 -7.69 9.75 3.70
CA LYS A 127 -8.47 9.32 2.53
C LYS A 127 -8.02 7.96 2.04
N ARG A 128 -6.71 7.69 2.05
CA ARG A 128 -6.14 6.44 1.52
C ARG A 128 -4.78 6.14 2.13
N ILE A 129 -4.57 4.88 2.47
CA ILE A 129 -3.25 4.32 2.76
C ILE A 129 -3.17 2.96 2.04
N ASP A 130 -2.12 2.72 1.28
CA ASP A 130 -1.84 1.40 0.71
C ASP A 130 -0.57 0.85 1.37
N ILE A 131 -0.58 -0.45 1.67
CA ILE A 131 0.64 -1.20 1.99
C ILE A 131 0.93 -2.24 0.95
N ALA A 132 2.20 -2.60 0.82
CA ALA A 132 2.69 -3.66 -0.04
C ALA A 132 3.40 -4.75 0.77
N ILE A 133 3.15 -6.00 0.39
CA ILE A 133 3.78 -7.20 0.93
C ILE A 133 4.41 -7.93 -0.24
N ASP A 134 5.74 -7.99 -0.26
CA ASP A 134 6.49 -8.69 -1.30
C ASP A 134 6.65 -10.17 -0.97
N SER A 135 6.73 -11.01 -1.99
CA SER A 135 6.95 -12.45 -1.87
C SER A 135 7.73 -12.97 -3.07
N PHE A 136 8.78 -13.74 -2.81
CA PHE A 136 9.75 -14.15 -3.82
C PHE A 136 9.65 -15.65 -4.15
N SER A 137 8.44 -16.21 -4.06
CA SER A 137 8.18 -17.62 -4.32
C SER A 137 6.81 -17.80 -4.96
N LYS A 138 6.72 -18.64 -5.99
CA LYS A 138 5.45 -19.15 -6.54
C LYS A 138 4.59 -19.89 -5.52
N GLU A 139 5.18 -20.31 -4.40
CA GLU A 139 4.46 -20.92 -3.28
C GLU A 139 3.76 -19.92 -2.35
N ALA A 140 3.87 -18.62 -2.63
CA ALA A 140 3.11 -17.57 -1.95
C ALA A 140 1.72 -17.35 -2.60
N LEU A 141 1.09 -16.23 -2.25
CA LEU A 141 -0.12 -15.77 -2.91
C LEU A 141 0.23 -15.13 -4.27
N THR A 142 -0.27 -15.72 -5.36
CA THR A 142 -0.05 -15.24 -6.73
C THR A 142 -1.39 -15.03 -7.46
N PRO A 143 -1.43 -14.24 -8.56
CA PRO A 143 -2.67 -14.03 -9.31
C PRO A 143 -3.24 -15.35 -9.86
N ALA A 144 -2.39 -16.18 -10.47
CA ALA A 144 -2.76 -17.49 -10.99
C ALA A 144 -3.33 -18.42 -9.91
N ARG A 145 -2.72 -18.43 -8.71
CA ARG A 145 -3.21 -19.25 -7.58
C ARG A 145 -4.53 -18.74 -7.04
N ALA A 146 -4.70 -17.43 -6.93
CA ALA A 146 -5.97 -16.83 -6.52
C ALA A 146 -7.10 -17.21 -7.51
N LEU A 147 -6.81 -17.13 -8.82
CA LEU A 147 -7.76 -17.54 -9.86
C LEU A 147 -8.10 -19.03 -9.79
N ASP A 148 -7.11 -19.91 -9.59
CA ASP A 148 -7.33 -21.36 -9.46
C ASP A 148 -8.31 -21.68 -8.32
N TYR A 149 -8.06 -21.14 -7.13
CA TYR A 149 -8.92 -21.36 -5.98
C TYR A 149 -10.34 -20.81 -6.17
N ILE A 150 -10.48 -19.67 -6.84
CA ILE A 150 -11.80 -19.12 -7.19
C ILE A 150 -12.54 -20.05 -8.16
N LYS A 151 -11.88 -20.51 -9.23
CA LYS A 151 -12.48 -21.44 -10.20
C LYS A 151 -12.90 -22.77 -9.58
N ARG A 152 -12.17 -23.22 -8.56
CA ARG A 152 -12.46 -24.44 -7.79
C ARG A 152 -13.49 -24.24 -6.68
N GLN A 153 -14.01 -23.02 -6.51
CA GLN A 153 -14.93 -22.67 -5.41
C GLN A 153 -14.34 -22.99 -4.03
N LEU A 154 -13.05 -22.70 -3.84
CA LEU A 154 -12.31 -22.94 -2.59
C LEU A 154 -11.98 -21.65 -1.85
N VAL A 155 -12.76 -20.59 -2.07
CA VAL A 155 -12.57 -19.29 -1.43
C VAL A 155 -13.84 -18.88 -0.71
N THR A 156 -13.71 -18.45 0.54
CA THR A 156 -14.71 -17.62 1.22
C THR A 156 -14.14 -16.22 1.37
N SER A 157 -14.94 -15.18 1.09
CA SER A 157 -14.48 -13.80 1.13
C SER A 157 -15.58 -12.85 1.54
N ARG A 158 -15.19 -11.74 2.19
CA ARG A 158 -16.08 -10.59 2.44
C ARG A 158 -16.21 -9.70 1.19
N PHE A 159 -15.30 -9.83 0.23
CA PHE A 159 -15.42 -9.15 -1.06
C PHE A 159 -16.42 -9.88 -1.94
N GLN A 160 -17.32 -9.13 -2.57
CA GLN A 160 -18.36 -9.69 -3.43
C GLN A 160 -17.89 -9.94 -4.87
N THR A 161 -16.79 -9.32 -5.29
CA THR A 161 -16.30 -9.38 -6.66
C THR A 161 -14.79 -9.55 -6.69
N GLY A 162 -14.31 -10.45 -7.55
CA GLY A 162 -12.91 -10.54 -7.96
C GLY A 162 -12.75 -10.14 -9.42
N ARG A 163 -11.56 -9.68 -9.81
CA ARG A 163 -11.24 -9.33 -11.21
C ARG A 163 -9.80 -9.72 -11.52
N ILE A 164 -9.60 -10.45 -12.60
CA ILE A 164 -8.27 -10.68 -13.16
C ILE A 164 -8.02 -9.68 -14.30
N ILE A 165 -6.78 -9.18 -14.38
CA ILE A 165 -6.30 -8.34 -15.48
C ILE A 165 -5.01 -8.97 -16.00
N HIS A 166 -4.98 -9.20 -17.31
CA HIS A 166 -3.76 -9.53 -18.04
C HIS A 166 -3.41 -8.37 -18.95
N GLU A 167 -2.16 -7.95 -18.91
CA GLU A 167 -1.61 -6.97 -19.83
C GLU A 167 -0.72 -7.68 -20.85
N PHE A 168 -0.83 -7.28 -22.11
CA PHE A 168 -0.08 -7.87 -23.21
C PHE A 168 0.59 -6.80 -24.04
N ARG A 169 1.81 -7.08 -24.49
CA ARG A 169 2.44 -6.33 -25.58
C ARG A 169 1.77 -6.72 -26.90
N ILE A 170 1.02 -5.79 -27.50
CA ILE A 170 0.23 -6.00 -28.72
C ILE A 170 1.03 -6.69 -29.84
N LYS A 171 2.26 -6.22 -30.11
CA LYS A 171 3.07 -6.72 -31.23
C LYS A 171 3.58 -8.15 -31.05
N THR A 172 3.81 -8.61 -29.81
CA THR A 172 4.43 -9.91 -29.54
C THR A 172 3.52 -10.87 -28.82
N THR A 173 2.34 -10.42 -28.38
CA THR A 173 1.40 -11.14 -27.50
C THR A 173 2.01 -11.58 -26.16
N ALA A 174 3.21 -11.07 -25.81
CA ALA A 174 3.87 -11.39 -24.56
C ALA A 174 3.11 -10.75 -23.40
N VAL A 175 2.87 -11.52 -22.33
CA VAL A 175 2.29 -11.01 -21.08
C VAL A 175 3.27 -10.04 -20.44
N THR A 176 2.84 -8.81 -20.19
CA THR A 176 3.63 -7.76 -19.53
C THR A 176 3.15 -7.46 -18.12
N GLY A 177 2.00 -8.00 -17.72
CA GLY A 177 1.47 -7.87 -16.38
C GLY A 177 0.35 -8.87 -16.12
N GLU A 178 0.28 -9.36 -14.88
CA GLU A 178 -0.80 -10.22 -14.41
C GLU A 178 -1.21 -9.75 -13.01
N SER A 179 -2.51 -9.49 -12.81
CA SER A 179 -3.03 -9.00 -11.53
C SER A 179 -4.39 -9.58 -11.20
N PHE A 180 -4.62 -9.88 -9.93
CA PHE A 180 -5.90 -10.30 -9.38
C PHE A 180 -6.35 -9.32 -8.29
N TYR A 181 -7.55 -8.77 -8.46
CA TYR A 181 -8.17 -7.82 -7.54
C TYR A 181 -9.27 -8.51 -6.74
N PHE A 182 -9.28 -8.31 -5.44
CA PHE A 182 -10.41 -8.55 -4.55
C PHE A 182 -11.03 -7.23 -4.11
N GLY A 183 -12.34 -7.09 -4.32
CA GLY A 183 -13.07 -5.86 -4.04
C GLY A 183 -12.99 -4.83 -5.17
N LYS A 184 -13.84 -3.80 -5.08
CA LYS A 184 -13.90 -2.73 -6.09
C LYS A 184 -12.79 -1.72 -5.83
N ARG A 185 -12.30 -1.07 -6.88
CA ARG A 185 -11.33 0.03 -6.71
C ARG A 185 -11.88 1.15 -5.83
N THR A 186 -13.19 1.31 -5.68
CA THR A 186 -13.85 2.38 -4.92
C THR A 186 -14.21 2.00 -3.47
N SER A 187 -14.08 0.74 -3.05
CA SER A 187 -14.42 0.34 -1.67
C SER A 187 -13.40 0.86 -0.65
N ASP A 188 -13.82 0.88 0.62
CA ASP A 188 -12.95 1.29 1.73
C ASP A 188 -11.78 0.31 1.97
N LEU A 189 -11.95 -0.95 1.57
CA LEU A 189 -10.90 -1.96 1.57
C LEU A 189 -10.86 -2.64 0.20
N SER A 190 -9.67 -2.88 -0.34
CA SER A 190 -9.46 -3.73 -1.52
C SER A 190 -8.06 -4.35 -1.47
N VAL A 191 -7.91 -5.54 -2.06
CA VAL A 191 -6.62 -6.24 -2.13
C VAL A 191 -6.27 -6.48 -3.60
N VAL A 192 -5.01 -6.26 -3.97
CA VAL A 192 -4.49 -6.54 -5.30
C VAL A 192 -3.28 -7.43 -5.16
N ILE A 193 -3.26 -8.53 -5.91
CA ILE A 193 -2.12 -9.43 -6.01
C ILE A 193 -1.62 -9.34 -7.43
N TYR A 194 -0.33 -9.14 -7.66
CA TYR A 194 0.19 -9.07 -9.02
C TYR A 194 1.62 -9.57 -9.13
N ASP A 195 2.00 -9.92 -10.35
CA ASP A 195 3.36 -10.31 -10.70
C ASP A 195 4.23 -9.04 -10.84
N LYS A 196 4.96 -8.72 -9.76
CA LYS A 196 5.87 -7.58 -9.69
C LYS A 196 7.14 -7.85 -10.51
N LYS A 197 7.51 -9.11 -10.72
CA LYS A 197 8.61 -9.50 -11.61
C LYS A 197 8.32 -9.01 -13.02
N LEU A 198 7.11 -9.23 -13.54
CA LEU A 198 6.72 -8.75 -14.87
C LEU A 198 6.72 -7.22 -14.95
N GLU A 199 6.20 -6.53 -13.92
CA GLU A 199 6.20 -5.05 -13.88
C GLU A 199 7.63 -4.47 -13.89
N MET A 200 8.51 -5.02 -13.06
CA MET A 200 9.87 -4.53 -12.88
C MET A 200 10.86 -5.11 -13.90
N LYS A 201 10.43 -6.04 -14.75
CA LYS A 201 11.29 -6.86 -15.62
C LYS A 201 12.45 -7.50 -14.85
N SER A 202 12.15 -8.02 -13.65
CA SER A 202 13.13 -8.72 -12.82
C SER A 202 13.39 -10.13 -13.37
N GLU A 203 14.53 -10.72 -13.02
CA GLU A 203 14.84 -12.13 -13.30
C GLU A 203 14.29 -13.06 -12.20
N THR A 204 14.19 -12.55 -10.97
CA THR A 204 13.75 -13.32 -9.80
C THR A 204 12.23 -13.35 -9.69
N GLU A 205 11.67 -14.45 -9.19
CA GLU A 205 10.25 -14.50 -8.83
C GLU A 205 9.92 -13.38 -7.84
N TRP A 206 8.89 -12.61 -8.13
CA TRP A 206 8.49 -11.48 -7.30
C TRP A 206 7.00 -11.22 -7.50
N PHE A 207 6.22 -11.53 -6.48
CA PHE A 207 4.80 -11.24 -6.38
C PHE A 207 4.59 -10.20 -5.29
N ARG A 208 3.62 -9.32 -5.49
CA ARG A 208 3.25 -8.31 -4.51
C ARG A 208 1.77 -8.40 -4.20
N THR A 209 1.46 -8.35 -2.91
CA THR A 209 0.10 -8.15 -2.40
C THR A 209 -0.01 -6.73 -1.86
N GLU A 210 -0.83 -5.90 -2.48
CA GLU A 210 -1.18 -4.57 -1.99
C GLU A 210 -2.52 -4.61 -1.27
N ILE A 211 -2.57 -4.04 -0.07
CA ILE A 211 -3.82 -3.81 0.66
C ILE A 211 -4.06 -2.32 0.70
N ARG A 212 -5.20 -1.91 0.14
CA ARG A 212 -5.63 -0.52 0.11
C ARG A 212 -6.70 -0.28 1.16
N PHE A 213 -6.40 0.60 2.08
CA PHE A 213 -7.27 1.11 3.12
C PHE A 213 -7.73 2.51 2.73
N ARG A 214 -9.02 2.81 2.90
CA ARG A 214 -9.57 4.16 2.70
C ARG A 214 -10.57 4.51 3.77
N ASN A 215 -10.74 5.82 3.97
CA ASN A 215 -11.73 6.38 4.87
C ASN A 215 -11.67 5.69 6.24
N SER A 216 -12.74 4.98 6.62
CA SER A 216 -12.85 4.26 7.90
C SER A 216 -11.74 3.22 8.11
N TRP A 217 -11.34 2.50 7.06
CA TRP A 217 -10.27 1.51 7.12
C TRP A 217 -8.89 2.16 7.22
N ALA A 218 -8.68 3.32 6.58
CA ALA A 218 -7.43 4.06 6.70
C ALA A 218 -7.28 4.67 8.10
N LYS A 219 -8.38 5.05 8.75
CA LYS A 219 -8.35 5.44 10.17
C LYS A 219 -7.96 4.26 11.07
N LYS A 220 -8.59 3.09 10.89
CA LYS A 220 -8.23 1.86 11.64
C LYS A 220 -6.76 1.47 11.47
N PHE A 221 -6.22 1.68 10.26
CA PHE A 221 -4.80 1.47 10.00
C PHE A 221 -3.92 2.35 10.89
N VAL A 222 -4.24 3.66 10.96
CA VAL A 222 -3.47 4.61 11.79
C VAL A 222 -3.63 4.28 13.26
N ASP A 223 -4.86 3.99 13.72
CA ASP A 223 -5.11 3.57 15.11
C ASP A 223 -4.28 2.33 15.47
N ALA A 224 -4.21 1.33 14.58
CA ALA A 224 -3.43 0.11 14.79
C ALA A 224 -1.91 0.35 14.78
N MET A 225 -1.42 1.30 13.98
CA MET A 225 0.01 1.64 13.96
C MET A 225 0.44 2.42 15.20
N LEU A 226 -0.43 3.30 15.72
CA LEU A 226 -0.13 4.10 16.90
C LEU A 226 -0.35 3.33 18.21
N ASP A 227 -1.06 2.20 18.17
CA ASP A 227 -1.22 1.28 19.30
C ASP A 227 0.07 0.48 19.57
N GLN A 228 0.98 1.05 20.35
CA GLN A 228 2.26 0.43 20.74
C GLN A 228 2.10 -0.89 21.53
N SER A 229 0.90 -1.23 22.00
CA SER A 229 0.65 -2.50 22.70
C SER A 229 0.50 -3.69 21.75
N LYS A 230 0.38 -3.45 20.44
CA LYS A 230 0.16 -4.48 19.42
C LYS A 230 1.17 -4.38 18.30
N ASP A 231 1.53 -5.54 17.76
CA ASP A 231 2.34 -5.59 16.56
C ASP A 231 1.47 -5.30 15.32
N PHE A 232 1.82 -4.24 14.60
CA PHE A 232 1.13 -3.79 13.40
C PHE A 232 1.00 -4.89 12.33
N VAL A 233 1.98 -5.80 12.20
CA VAL A 233 1.89 -6.86 11.18
C VAL A 233 0.84 -7.93 11.52
N LEU A 234 0.45 -8.06 12.80
CA LEU A 234 -0.67 -8.92 13.19
C LEU A 234 -1.99 -8.35 12.68
N PHE A 235 -2.19 -7.03 12.78
CA PHE A 235 -3.34 -6.35 12.18
C PHE A 235 -3.41 -6.58 10.66
N VAL A 236 -2.27 -6.46 9.96
CA VAL A 236 -2.21 -6.71 8.51
C VAL A 236 -2.62 -8.14 8.16
N ALA A 237 -2.06 -9.14 8.85
CA ALA A 237 -2.40 -10.54 8.63
C ALA A 237 -3.87 -10.84 8.96
N GLU A 238 -4.40 -10.29 10.05
CA GLU A 238 -5.81 -10.44 10.45
C GLU A 238 -6.75 -9.83 9.41
N VAL A 239 -6.42 -8.66 8.85
CA VAL A 239 -7.20 -8.04 7.77
C VAL A 239 -7.28 -8.96 6.56
N LEU A 240 -6.17 -9.57 6.11
CA LEU A 240 -6.21 -10.51 4.99
C LEU A 240 -7.02 -11.76 5.32
N GLU A 241 -6.70 -12.43 6.43
CA GLU A 241 -7.34 -13.69 6.83
C GLU A 241 -8.86 -13.54 7.01
N THR A 242 -9.28 -12.43 7.59
CA THR A 242 -10.69 -12.16 7.86
C THR A 242 -11.48 -11.84 6.60
N ASN A 243 -10.85 -11.25 5.58
CA ASN A 243 -11.52 -10.81 4.36
C ASN A 243 -11.37 -11.80 3.19
N ILE A 244 -10.35 -12.65 3.19
CA ILE A 244 -10.07 -13.65 2.14
C ILE A 244 -9.57 -14.94 2.80
N GLN A 245 -10.28 -16.04 2.56
CA GLN A 245 -9.93 -17.36 3.09
C GLN A 245 -9.82 -18.34 1.93
N PHE A 246 -8.59 -18.78 1.65
CA PHE A 246 -8.32 -19.88 0.74
C PHE A 246 -8.38 -21.19 1.52
N LEU A 247 -9.25 -22.11 1.10
CA LEU A 247 -9.64 -23.27 1.90
C LEU A 247 -9.10 -24.57 1.32
N SER A 248 -8.78 -25.52 2.20
CA SER A 248 -8.19 -26.79 1.79
C SER A 248 -9.12 -27.60 0.88
N SER A 249 -8.55 -28.11 -0.21
CA SER A 249 -9.21 -29.00 -1.15
C SER A 249 -9.32 -30.46 -0.68
N TYR A 250 -8.53 -30.85 0.33
CA TYR A 250 -8.43 -32.25 0.77
C TYR A 250 -9.48 -32.62 1.82
N HIS A 251 -10.06 -31.63 2.50
CA HIS A 251 -11.08 -31.87 3.52
C HIS A 251 -12.48 -31.99 2.91
N LYS A 252 -13.18 -33.07 3.28
CA LYS A 252 -14.51 -33.42 2.74
C LYS A 252 -15.68 -32.80 3.50
N ARG A 253 -15.47 -31.73 4.29
CA ARG A 253 -16.60 -31.05 4.96
C ARG A 253 -17.53 -30.44 3.90
N SER A 254 -18.82 -30.66 4.06
CA SER A 254 -19.87 -30.22 3.13
C SER A 254 -19.94 -28.70 3.02
N GLU A 255 -19.97 -28.00 4.15
CA GLU A 255 -19.87 -26.55 4.20
C GLU A 255 -18.42 -26.09 3.99
N LEU A 256 -18.20 -25.32 2.92
CA LEU A 256 -16.89 -24.79 2.56
C LEU A 256 -16.25 -24.00 3.72
N ARG A 257 -16.99 -23.08 4.36
CA ARG A 257 -16.54 -22.27 5.51
C ARG A 257 -16.07 -23.07 6.74
N ARG A 258 -16.42 -24.36 6.83
CA ARG A 258 -16.00 -25.24 7.94
C ARG A 258 -14.70 -25.98 7.65
N ARG A 259 -14.17 -25.87 6.42
CA ARG A 259 -12.87 -26.41 6.06
C ARG A 259 -11.77 -25.54 6.66
N PRO A 260 -10.61 -26.11 7.01
CA PRO A 260 -9.47 -25.30 7.40
C PRO A 260 -8.92 -24.53 6.20
N LEU A 261 -8.15 -23.48 6.49
CA LEU A 261 -7.36 -22.78 5.49
C LEU A 261 -6.41 -23.75 4.77
N ALA A 262 -6.13 -23.47 3.50
CA ALA A 262 -5.11 -24.20 2.76
C ALA A 262 -3.73 -23.96 3.39
N ASN A 263 -2.91 -25.01 3.49
CA ASN A 263 -1.61 -24.94 4.17
C ASN A 263 -0.72 -23.82 3.62
N TRP A 264 -0.64 -23.64 2.30
CA TRP A 264 0.14 -22.56 1.70
C TRP A 264 -0.32 -21.17 2.15
N TYR A 265 -1.63 -20.99 2.37
CA TYR A 265 -2.18 -19.70 2.79
C TYR A 265 -1.91 -19.46 4.27
N GLN A 266 -1.97 -20.51 5.11
CA GLN A 266 -1.50 -20.43 6.49
C GLN A 266 -0.02 -20.07 6.56
N THR A 267 0.82 -20.68 5.73
CA THR A 267 2.24 -20.33 5.60
C THR A 267 2.43 -18.89 5.16
N TYR A 268 1.65 -18.41 4.19
CA TYR A 268 1.68 -17.03 3.72
C TYR A 268 1.28 -16.02 4.81
N LEU A 269 0.21 -16.29 5.56
CA LEU A 269 -0.19 -15.45 6.69
C LEU A 269 0.87 -15.45 7.80
N SER A 270 1.46 -16.60 8.12
CA SER A 270 2.56 -16.70 9.09
C SER A 270 3.81 -15.95 8.61
N TYR A 271 4.10 -15.97 7.31
CA TYR A 271 5.17 -15.18 6.71
C TYR A 271 4.94 -13.69 6.94
N ILE A 272 3.72 -13.17 6.76
CA ILE A 272 3.38 -11.77 7.04
C ILE A 272 3.59 -11.43 8.52
N ARG A 273 3.15 -12.30 9.43
CA ARG A 273 3.27 -12.10 10.89
C ARG A 273 4.72 -12.06 11.39
N GLN A 274 5.68 -12.50 10.58
CA GLN A 274 7.11 -12.47 10.92
C GLN A 274 7.82 -11.24 10.35
N GLN A 275 7.12 -10.43 9.55
CA GLN A 275 7.66 -9.21 8.96
C GLN A 275 7.71 -8.07 9.97
N ARG A 276 8.31 -6.95 9.55
CA ARG A 276 8.21 -5.66 10.24
C ARG A 276 7.72 -4.61 9.27
N LEU A 277 7.09 -3.55 9.77
CA LEU A 277 6.85 -2.37 8.94
C LEU A 277 8.18 -1.66 8.71
N HIS A 278 8.56 -1.47 7.44
CA HIS A 278 9.75 -0.70 7.10
C HIS A 278 9.54 0.77 7.47
N GLY A 279 10.56 1.42 8.04
CA GLY A 279 10.50 2.84 8.41
C GLY A 279 9.62 3.16 9.62
N LEU A 280 9.27 2.19 10.46
CA LEU A 280 8.38 2.42 11.61
C LEU A 280 9.00 3.39 12.65
N GLY A 281 10.33 3.35 12.85
CA GLY A 281 11.03 4.07 13.92
C GLY A 281 11.47 3.14 15.04
#